data_AF-A0A1Y4MPU0-F1
#
_entry.id   AF-A0A1Y4MPU0-F1
#
_cell.length_a   1.000
_cell.length_b   1.000
_cell.length_c   1.000
_cell.angle_alpha   90.00
_cell.angle_beta   90.00
_cell.angle_gamma   90.00
#
_symmetry.space_group_name_H-M   'P 1'
#
loop_
_entity.id
_entity.type
_entity.pdbx_description
1 polymer ?
#
loop_
_entity_poly.entity_id
_entity_poly.type
_entity_poly.pdbx_seq_one_letter_code
_entity_poly.pdbx_strand_id
1 'polypeptide(L)' 'MKKIFDTHGADSVLNERSGCIVEVIREIDRKEYDFEETGPMFKVRFQDGYETCAFEDELMELEAYK' A
#
# COMPACT_ATOMS: atom_id res chain seq x y z
N MET A 1 -9.64 6.05 3.62
CA MET A 1 -8.85 7.21 3.09
C MET A 1 -8.26 6.80 1.75
N LYS A 2 -8.21 7.66 0.72
CA LYS A 2 -7.67 7.27 -0.60
C LYS A 2 -6.20 7.67 -0.76
N LYS A 3 -5.41 6.81 -1.41
CA LYS A 3 -3.97 6.97 -1.68
C LYS A 3 -3.65 6.43 -3.08
N ILE A 4 -2.45 6.70 -3.58
CA ILE A 4 -1.87 6.01 -4.73
C ILE A 4 -0.96 4.89 -4.23
N PHE A 5 -1.16 3.69 -4.74
CA PHE A 5 -0.27 2.56 -4.48
C PHE A 5 0.90 2.61 -5.45
N ASP A 6 2.13 2.54 -4.95
CA ASP A 6 3.35 2.50 -5.77
C ASP A 6 4.40 1.61 -5.10
N THR A 7 4.80 0.56 -5.78
CA THR A 7 5.77 -0.44 -5.28
C THR A 7 7.22 -0.02 -5.56
N HIS A 8 7.43 1.14 -6.19
CA HIS A 8 8.75 1.64 -6.64
C HIS A 8 9.47 0.66 -7.59
N GLY A 9 8.73 -0.26 -8.22
CA GLY A 9 9.27 -1.29 -9.10
C GLY A 9 9.84 -2.53 -8.39
N ALA A 10 9.76 -2.59 -7.06
CA ALA A 10 10.34 -3.68 -6.27
C ALA A 10 9.46 -4.95 -6.23
N ASP A 11 8.16 -4.86 -6.51
CA ASP A 11 7.23 -5.99 -6.39
C ASP A 11 6.97 -6.69 -7.73
N SER A 12 7.52 -7.89 -7.91
CA SER A 12 7.37 -8.67 -9.15
C SER A 12 5.92 -9.02 -9.55
N VAL A 13 4.94 -8.90 -8.66
CA VAL A 13 3.53 -9.27 -8.87
C VAL A 13 2.62 -8.05 -8.91
N LEU A 14 2.84 -7.08 -8.03
CA LEU A 14 1.98 -5.90 -7.88
C LEU A 14 2.53 -4.66 -8.59
N ASN A 15 3.70 -4.71 -9.21
CA ASN A 15 4.27 -3.62 -10.02
C ASN A 15 3.27 -3.07 -11.05
N GLU A 16 2.49 -3.95 -11.71
CA GLU A 16 1.48 -3.56 -12.72
C GLU A 16 0.33 -2.72 -12.14
N ARG A 17 0.16 -2.73 -10.82
CA ARG A 17 -0.86 -1.97 -10.10
C ARG A 17 -0.32 -0.66 -9.53
N SER A 18 0.96 -0.35 -9.72
CA SER A 18 1.54 0.94 -9.31
C SER A 18 0.86 2.10 -10.05
N GLY A 19 0.64 3.21 -9.35
CA GLY A 19 -0.14 4.35 -9.84
C GLY A 19 -1.65 4.22 -9.69
N CYS A 20 -2.16 3.07 -9.22
CA CYS A 20 -3.58 2.90 -9.00
C CYS A 20 -4.04 3.53 -7.67
N ILE A 21 -5.26 4.06 -7.67
CA ILE A 21 -5.89 4.55 -6.44
C ILE A 21 -6.35 3.38 -5.60
N VAL A 22 -5.98 3.39 -4.33
CA VAL A 22 -6.43 2.44 -3.31
C VAL A 22 -7.14 3.16 -2.17
N GLU A 23 -8.05 2.44 -1.50
CA GLU A 23 -8.60 2.83 -0.22
C GLU A 23 -7.85 2.15 0.92
N VAL A 24 -7.28 2.95 1.81
CA VAL A 24 -6.72 2.48 3.09
C VAL A 24 -7.87 2.14 4.03
N ILE A 25 -7.96 0.87 4.39
CA ILE A 25 -8.98 0.31 5.29
C ILE A 25 -8.56 0.52 6.74
N ARG A 26 -7.35 0.06 7.11
CA ARG A 26 -6.80 0.17 8.47
C ARG A 26 -5.28 -0.07 8.48
N GLU A 27 -4.61 0.39 9.54
CA GLU A 27 -3.27 -0.06 9.88
C GLU A 27 -3.30 -1.54 10.33
N ILE A 28 -2.24 -2.29 10.01
CA ILE A 28 -2.04 -3.67 10.50
C ILE A 28 -1.48 -3.61 11.92
N ASP A 29 -1.96 -4.47 12.83
CA ASP A 29 -1.41 -4.52 14.18
C ASP A 29 0.05 -4.96 14.11
N ARG A 30 0.92 -4.25 14.84
CA ARG A 30 2.37 -4.49 14.87
C ARG A 30 2.76 -5.88 15.37
N LYS A 31 1.83 -6.62 16.00
CA LYS A 31 2.03 -8.01 16.41
C LYS A 31 1.80 -9.03 15.30
N GLU A 32 1.22 -8.62 14.17
CA GLU A 32 0.90 -9.52 13.05
C GLU A 32 2.08 -9.70 12.07
N TYR A 33 3.14 -8.89 12.17
CA TYR A 33 4.29 -8.89 11.26
C TYR A 33 5.57 -8.38 11.96
N ASP A 34 6.73 -8.47 11.30
CA ASP A 34 7.99 -7.97 11.85
C ASP A 34 8.11 -6.45 11.70
N PHE A 35 7.42 -5.72 12.58
CA PHE A 35 7.36 -4.26 12.56
C PHE A 35 8.75 -3.60 12.62
N GLU A 36 9.71 -4.19 13.32
CA GLU A 36 11.05 -3.61 13.47
C GLU A 36 11.83 -3.69 12.15
N GLU A 37 11.60 -4.72 11.34
CA GLU A 37 12.20 -4.85 10.01
C GLU A 37 11.44 -4.06 8.93
N THR A 38 10.11 -4.07 8.97
CA THR A 38 9.27 -3.56 7.86
C THR A 38 8.63 -2.19 8.09
N GLY A 39 8.55 -1.70 9.33
CA GLY A 39 7.85 -0.45 9.64
C GLY A 39 6.33 -0.53 9.41
N PRO A 40 5.59 0.59 9.43
CA PRO A 40 4.13 0.58 9.36
C PRO A 40 3.57 -0.05 8.07
N MET A 41 2.61 -0.95 8.23
CA MET A 41 1.86 -1.57 7.13
C MET A 41 0.36 -1.29 7.23
N PHE A 42 -0.30 -1.22 6.08
CA PHE A 42 -1.72 -0.89 5.96
C PHE A 42 -2.46 -1.89 5.10
N LYS A 43 -3.67 -2.29 5.52
CA LYS A 43 -4.61 -3.02 4.67
C LYS A 43 -5.23 -2.05 3.67
N VAL A 44 -5.10 -2.34 2.38
CA VAL A 44 -5.63 -1.53 1.30
C VAL A 44 -6.53 -2.32 0.37
N ARG A 45 -7.46 -1.62 -0.29
CA ARG A 45 -8.38 -2.16 -1.30
C ARG A 45 -8.28 -1.36 -2.59
N PHE A 46 -8.07 -2.07 -3.70
CA PHE A 46 -8.12 -1.51 -5.05
C PHE A 46 -9.57 -1.31 -5.52
N GLN A 47 -9.76 -0.53 -6.59
CA GLN A 47 -11.09 -0.25 -7.13
C GLN A 47 -11.81 -1.48 -7.68
N ASP A 48 -11.08 -2.52 -8.07
CA ASP A 48 -11.61 -3.83 -8.50
C ASP A 48 -12.01 -4.73 -7.31
N GLY A 49 -11.84 -4.26 -6.08
CA GLY A 49 -12.14 -5.00 -4.85
C GLY A 49 -11.01 -5.92 -4.38
N TYR A 50 -9.89 -6.00 -5.10
CA TYR A 50 -8.72 -6.74 -4.63
C TYR A 50 -8.14 -6.08 -3.37
N GLU A 51 -7.77 -6.89 -2.39
CA GLU A 51 -7.21 -6.42 -1.12
C GLU A 51 -5.83 -7.00 -0.86
N THR A 52 -4.91 -6.14 -0.41
CA THR A 52 -3.56 -6.53 -0.01
C THR A 52 -3.09 -5.67 1.16
N CYS A 53 -1.88 -5.93 1.65
CA CYS A 53 -1.18 -5.02 2.55
C CYS A 53 -0.13 -4.23 1.75
N ALA A 54 0.09 -2.99 2.15
CA ALA A 54 1.10 -2.10 1.57
C ALA A 54 1.93 -1.47 2.69
N PHE A 55 3.20 -1.20 2.43
CA PHE A 55 4.04 -0.43 3.35
C PHE A 55 3.66 1.06 3.32
N GLU A 56 4.06 1.81 4.34
CA GLU A 56 3.80 3.26 4.40
C GLU A 56 4.37 4.00 3.19
N ASP A 57 5.59 3.64 2.77
CA ASP A 57 6.30 4.26 1.64
C ASP A 57 5.74 3.85 0.27
N GLU A 58 4.90 2.81 0.21
CA GLU A 58 4.15 2.44 -0.99
C GLU A 58 2.83 3.21 -1.14
N LEU A 59 2.46 4.05 -0.17
CA LEU A 59 1.18 4.78 -0.13
C LEU A 59 1.36 6.28 -0.29
N MET A 60 1.40 6.70 -1.55
CA MET A 60 1.61 8.08 -1.96
C MET A 60 0.33 8.92 -1.84
N GLU A 61 0.47 10.22 -1.53
CA GLU A 61 -0.64 11.16 -1.61
C GLU A 61 -1.10 11.35 -3.06
N LEU A 62 -2.41 11.47 -3.27
CA LEU A 62 -2.99 11.70 -4.61
C LEU A 62 -2.41 12.94 -5.31
N GLU A 63 -2.07 13.98 -4.55
CA GLU A 63 -1.52 15.23 -5.09
C GLU A 63 0.01 15.19 -5.27
N ALA A 64 0.70 14.22 -4.65
CA ALA A 64 2.15 14.09 -4.69
C ALA A 64 2.65 13.16 -5.80
N TYR A 65 1.77 12.35 -6.38
CA TYR A 65 2.09 11.44 -7.46
C TYR A 65 2.24 12.22 -8.78
N LYS A 66 3.48 12.36 -9.28
CA LYS A 66 3.84 13.09 -10.50
C LYS A 66 4.76 12.28 -11.40
#